data_AF-A0A1F9EJG2-F1
#
_entry.id   AF-A0A1F9EJG2-F1
#
_cell.length_a   1.000
_cell.length_b   1.000
_cell.length_c   1.000
_cell.angle_alpha   90.00
_cell.angle_beta   90.00
_cell.angle_gamma   90.00
#
_symmetry.space_group_name_H-M   'P 1'
#
loop_
_entity.id
_entity.type
_entity.pdbx_description
1 polymer ?
#
loop_
_entity_poly.entity_id
_entity_poly.type
_entity_poly.pdbx_seq_one_letter_code
_entity_poly.pdbx_strand_id
1 'polypeptide(L)'
;MPKFYVTWQLNPQWTPATPEERVKLWLSLLEMVKPDIKAGKAKDWGCVPGEACGYTIREDASEVELFTALLRWMPYVNFQVKPILTVEQTEESIKKAVAAAQAK
;
A
#
# COMPACT_ATOMS: atom_id res chain seq x y z
N MET A 1 2.42 4.27 14.38
CA MET A 1 1.68 4.85 13.24
C MET A 1 0.74 3.77 12.71
N PRO A 2 -0.44 4.12 12.17
CA PRO A 2 -1.27 3.18 11.44
C PRO A 2 -0.47 2.42 10.38
N LYS A 3 -0.76 1.12 10.25
CA LYS A 3 -0.13 0.24 9.29
C LYS A 3 -1.15 -0.16 8.24
N PHE A 4 -0.75 -0.16 6.98
CA PHE A 4 -1.62 -0.41 5.85
C PHE A 4 -1.07 -1.53 4.99
N TYR A 5 -1.95 -2.47 4.64
CA TYR A 5 -1.74 -3.37 3.52
C TYR A 5 -2.34 -2.72 2.27
N VAL A 6 -1.48 -2.40 1.31
CA VAL A 6 -1.88 -1.72 0.07
C VAL A 6 -1.55 -2.64 -1.09
N THR A 7 -2.55 -3.04 -1.85
CA THR A 7 -2.34 -3.71 -3.14
C THR A 7 -2.33 -2.69 -4.25
N TRP A 8 -1.41 -2.82 -5.20
CA TRP A 8 -1.29 -1.94 -6.35
C TRP A 8 -1.46 -2.75 -7.65
N GLN A 9 -2.04 -2.13 -8.66
CA GLN A 9 -2.17 -2.70 -10.00
C GLN A 9 -2.01 -1.61 -11.05
N LEU A 10 -1.20 -1.85 -12.08
CA LEU A 10 -1.14 -0.94 -13.22
C LEU A 10 -2.51 -0.84 -13.87
N ASN A 11 -2.90 0.38 -14.23
CA ASN A 11 -4.15 0.62 -14.94
C ASN A 11 -4.00 0.22 -16.41
N PRO A 12 -4.74 -0.78 -16.91
CA PRO A 12 -4.62 -1.23 -18.30
C PRO A 12 -4.94 -0.12 -19.31
N GLN A 13 -5.83 0.81 -18.96
CA GLN A 13 -6.22 1.94 -19.81
C GLN A 13 -5.05 2.90 -20.11
N TRP A 14 -4.08 2.98 -19.19
CA TRP A 14 -2.92 3.86 -19.28
C TRP A 14 -1.60 3.09 -19.47
N THR A 15 -1.70 1.78 -19.67
CA THR A 15 -0.54 0.93 -19.94
C THR A 15 -0.22 0.96 -21.44
N PRO A 16 1.01 1.34 -21.85
CA PRO A 16 1.37 1.41 -23.26
C PRO A 16 1.27 0.06 -23.99
N ALA A 17 0.89 0.13 -25.25
CA ALA A 17 0.75 -1.04 -26.13
C ALA A 17 2.10 -1.58 -26.57
N THR A 18 3.10 -0.72 -26.80
CA THR A 18 4.43 -1.13 -27.24
C THR A 18 5.29 -1.62 -26.07
N PRO A 19 6.11 -2.67 -26.26
CA PRO A 19 7.02 -3.15 -25.22
C PRO A 19 7.97 -2.08 -24.69
N GLU A 20 8.53 -1.25 -25.57
CA GLU A 20 9.51 -0.22 -25.22
C GLU A 20 8.92 0.86 -24.32
N GLU A 21 7.73 1.37 -24.66
CA GLU A 21 7.04 2.38 -23.84
C GLU A 21 6.57 1.78 -22.52
N ARG A 22 6.16 0.51 -22.51
CA ARG A 22 5.76 -0.19 -21.28
C ARG A 22 6.92 -0.31 -20.32
N VAL A 23 8.09 -0.74 -20.80
CA VAL A 23 9.31 -0.82 -19.99
C VAL A 23 9.68 0.56 -19.44
N LYS A 24 9.62 1.60 -20.27
CA LYS A 24 9.90 2.98 -19.85
C LYS A 24 8.96 3.47 -18.76
N LEU A 25 7.64 3.26 -18.90
CA LEU A 25 6.66 3.60 -17.87
C LEU A 25 6.97 2.86 -16.57
N TRP A 26 7.21 1.54 -16.66
CA TRP A 26 7.39 0.72 -15.47
C TRP A 26 8.65 1.08 -14.69
N LEU A 27 9.78 1.29 -15.37
CA LEU A 27 11.00 1.77 -14.74
C LEU A 27 10.81 3.14 -14.08
N SER A 28 10.07 4.05 -14.72
CA SER A 28 9.77 5.37 -14.16
C SER A 28 8.92 5.29 -12.89
N LEU A 29 7.92 4.41 -12.85
CA LEU A 29 7.12 4.15 -11.66
C LEU A 29 7.97 3.52 -10.54
N LEU A 30 8.88 2.60 -10.86
CA LEU A 30 9.79 2.00 -9.88
C LEU A 30 10.75 3.02 -9.27
N GLU A 31 11.26 3.99 -10.05
CA GLU A 31 12.06 5.09 -9.49
C GLU A 31 11.27 5.93 -8.47
N MET A 32 9.95 6.04 -8.62
CA MET A 32 9.10 6.72 -7.65
C MET A 32 8.85 5.90 -6.37
N VAL A 33 9.01 4.57 -6.40
CA VAL A 33 8.84 3.69 -5.23
C VAL A 33 10.07 3.78 -4.30
N LYS A 34 11.27 3.82 -4.88
CA LYS A 34 12.53 3.75 -4.12
C LYS A 34 12.65 4.80 -2.99
N PRO A 35 12.23 6.07 -3.15
CA PRO A 35 12.25 7.05 -2.06
C PRO A 35 11.41 6.64 -0.84
N ASP A 36 10.24 6.03 -1.05
CA ASP A 36 9.35 5.61 0.04
C ASP A 36 9.93 4.42 0.81
N ILE A 37 10.63 3.51 0.11
CA ILE A 37 11.39 2.42 0.75
C ILE A 37 12.55 3.02 1.56
N LYS A 38 13.34 3.92 0.95
CA LYS A 38 14.49 4.55 1.62
C LYS A 38 14.08 5.37 2.85
N ALA A 39 12.93 6.04 2.79
CA ALA A 39 12.37 6.79 3.92
C ALA A 39 11.73 5.90 4.98
N GLY A 40 11.67 4.58 4.77
CA GLY A 40 11.06 3.63 5.68
C GLY A 40 9.53 3.75 5.79
N LYS A 41 8.88 4.45 4.83
CA LYS A 41 7.42 4.51 4.73
C LYS A 41 6.86 3.19 4.20
N ALA A 42 7.48 2.67 3.14
CA ALA A 42 7.24 1.31 2.67
C ALA A 42 8.15 0.34 3.45
N LYS A 43 7.55 -0.45 4.34
CA LYS A 43 8.23 -1.48 5.14
C LYS A 43 8.52 -2.74 4.35
N ASP A 44 7.63 -3.02 3.39
CA ASP A 44 7.79 -4.11 2.44
C ASP A 44 7.14 -3.72 1.11
N TRP A 45 7.67 -4.26 0.03
CA TRP A 45 7.17 -4.05 -1.33
C TRP A 45 7.43 -5.30 -2.17
N GLY A 46 6.40 -5.76 -2.87
CA GLY A 46 6.49 -6.95 -3.72
C GLY A 46 5.69 -6.78 -5.01
N CYS A 47 6.14 -7.48 -6.05
CA CYS A 47 5.48 -7.62 -7.33
C CYS A 47 5.07 -9.08 -7.52
N VAL A 48 3.86 -9.33 -8.03
CA VAL A 48 3.39 -10.68 -8.36
C VAL A 48 3.92 -11.07 -9.73
N PRO A 49 4.76 -12.13 -9.85
CA PRO A 49 5.29 -12.53 -11.15
C PRO A 49 4.17 -12.93 -12.12
N GLY A 50 4.22 -12.39 -13.34
CA GLY A 50 3.22 -12.66 -14.38
C GLY A 50 1.98 -11.76 -14.29
N GLU A 51 1.88 -10.92 -13.27
CA GLU A 51 0.79 -9.95 -13.12
C GLU A 51 1.34 -8.52 -13.09
N ALA A 52 0.58 -7.57 -13.61
CA ALA A 52 0.92 -6.15 -13.53
C ALA A 52 0.49 -5.56 -12.16
N CYS A 53 0.72 -6.30 -11.08
CA CYS A 53 0.22 -5.99 -9.74
C CYS A 53 1.20 -6.41 -8.64
N GLY A 54 0.89 -6.00 -7.42
CA GLY A 54 1.65 -6.40 -6.24
C GLY A 54 1.10 -5.82 -4.96
N TYR A 55 1.96 -5.76 -3.95
CA TYR A 55 1.61 -5.23 -2.64
C TYR A 55 2.70 -4.32 -2.09
N THR A 56 2.32 -3.55 -1.09
CA THR A 56 3.24 -2.87 -0.18
C THR A 56 2.65 -2.83 1.21
N ILE A 57 3.51 -3.03 2.21
CA ILE A 57 3.19 -2.76 3.61
C ILE A 57 3.72 -1.38 3.92
N ARG A 58 2.83 -0.46 4.32
CA ARG A 58 3.20 0.93 4.58
C ARG A 58 2.78 1.40 5.95
N GLU A 59 3.52 2.34 6.48
CA GLU A 59 3.17 3.10 7.68
C GLU A 59 3.09 4.57 7.33
N ASP A 60 1.93 5.17 7.58
CA ASP A 60 1.64 6.58 7.33
C ASP A 60 0.95 7.17 8.56
N ALA A 61 0.96 8.50 8.70
CA ALA A 61 0.45 9.14 9.91
C ALA A 61 -1.09 9.04 10.04
N SER A 62 -1.81 8.91 8.93
CA SER A 62 -3.27 8.76 8.85
C SER A 62 -3.70 8.24 7.48
N GLU A 63 -4.98 7.90 7.32
CA GLU A 63 -5.59 7.56 6.04
C GLU A 63 -5.54 8.73 5.05
N VAL A 64 -5.63 9.97 5.54
CA VAL A 64 -5.57 11.19 4.71
C VAL A 64 -4.17 11.39 4.13
N GLU A 65 -3.13 11.21 4.95
CA GLU A 65 -1.73 11.28 4.50
C GLU A 65 -1.41 10.16 3.50
N LEU A 66 -1.90 8.94 3.77
CA LEU A 66 -1.79 7.84 2.82
C LEU A 66 -2.47 8.17 1.50
N PHE A 67 -3.73 8.63 1.51
CA PHE A 67 -4.45 8.95 0.28
C PHE A 67 -3.73 10.04 -0.52
N THR A 68 -3.25 11.09 0.16
CA THR A 68 -2.45 12.16 -0.45
C THR A 68 -1.19 11.60 -1.12
N ALA A 69 -0.48 10.69 -0.46
CA ALA A 69 0.69 10.04 -1.02
C ALA A 69 0.37 9.13 -2.22
N LEU A 70 -0.84 8.55 -2.29
CA LEU A 70 -1.28 7.68 -3.39
C LEU A 70 -1.72 8.46 -4.63
N LEU A 71 -2.20 9.71 -4.50
CA LEU A 71 -2.69 10.51 -5.63
C LEU A 71 -1.66 10.71 -6.74
N ARG A 72 -0.36 10.81 -6.41
CA ARG A 72 0.73 11.00 -7.40
C ARG A 72 0.88 9.85 -8.40
N TRP A 73 0.27 8.70 -8.12
CA TRP A 73 0.34 7.50 -8.95
C TRP A 73 -0.86 7.38 -9.89
N MET A 74 -1.93 8.13 -9.65
CA MET A 74 -3.11 8.16 -10.51
C MET A 74 -2.82 9.01 -11.76
N PRO A 75 -3.28 8.60 -12.97
CA PRO A 75 -4.20 7.48 -13.21
C PRO A 75 -3.53 6.14 -13.52
N TYR A 76 -2.20 6.05 -13.44
CA TYR A 76 -1.40 4.89 -13.89
C TYR A 76 -1.50 3.67 -12.98
N VAL A 77 -1.81 3.86 -11.69
CA VAL A 77 -1.89 2.78 -10.71
C VAL A 77 -3.21 2.87 -9.94
N ASN A 78 -3.89 1.72 -9.84
CA ASN A 78 -5.07 1.52 -9.00
C ASN A 78 -4.63 0.88 -7.67
N PHE A 79 -5.28 1.30 -6.57
CA PHE A 79 -4.96 0.79 -5.24
C PHE A 79 -6.18 0.23 -4.53
N GLN A 80 -5.96 -0.81 -3.71
CA GLN A 80 -6.87 -1.16 -2.61
C GLN A 80 -6.10 -1.04 -1.30
N VAL A 81 -6.73 -0.43 -0.30
CA VAL A 81 -6.11 -0.12 0.98
C VAL A 81 -6.90 -0.81 2.09
N LYS A 82 -6.18 -1.53 2.96
CA LYS A 82 -6.73 -2.12 4.17
C LYS A 82 -5.86 -1.70 5.36
N PRO A 83 -6.40 -1.01 6.38
CA PRO A 83 -5.68 -0.85 7.63
C PRO A 83 -5.47 -2.23 8.26
N ILE A 84 -4.31 -2.44 8.87
CA ILE A 84 -3.94 -3.69 9.53
C ILE A 84 -3.44 -3.40 10.95
N LEU A 85 -3.75 -4.30 11.88
CA LEU A 85 -3.33 -4.20 13.27
C LEU A 85 -2.03 -4.98 13.50
N THR A 86 -1.23 -4.53 14.46
CA THR A 86 -0.15 -5.34 15.02
C THR A 86 -0.70 -6.41 15.96
N VAL A 87 0.15 -7.34 16.38
CA VAL A 87 -0.21 -8.36 17.38
C VAL A 87 -0.63 -7.68 18.69
N GLU A 88 0.12 -6.66 19.13
CA GLU A 88 -0.14 -5.93 20.37
C GLU A 88 -1.47 -5.17 20.31
N GLN A 89 -1.77 -4.51 19.20
CA GLN A 89 -3.05 -3.82 19.01
C GLN A 89 -4.22 -4.81 18.97
N THR A 90 -4.01 -5.99 18.40
CA THR A 90 -5.00 -7.07 18.36
C THR A 90 -5.26 -7.59 19.78
N GLU A 91 -4.20 -7.87 20.54
CA GLU A 91 -4.27 -8.32 21.93
C GLU A 91 -4.98 -7.30 22.83
N GLU A 92 -4.61 -6.02 22.72
CA GLU A 92 -5.26 -4.93 23.45
C GLU A 92 -6.76 -4.86 23.13
N SER A 93 -7.12 -5.00 21.85
CA SER A 93 -8.51 -4.97 21.40
C SER A 93 -9.33 -6.12 22.01
N ILE A 94 -8.76 -7.32 22.05
CA ILE A 94 -9.39 -8.50 22.67
C ILE A 94 -9.60 -8.28 24.17
N LYS A 95 -8.58 -7.81 24.89
CA LYS A 95 -8.68 -7.52 26.34
C LYS A 95 -9.75 -6.48 26.64
N LYS A 96 -9.83 -5.41 25.85
CA LYS A 96 -10.88 -4.38 25.96
C LYS A 96 -12.28 -4.97 25.75
N ALA A 97 -12.45 -5.84 24.75
CA ALA A 97 -13.73 -6.48 24.48
C ALA A 97 -14.20 -7.36 25.66
N VAL A 98 -13.29 -8.13 26.26
CA VAL A 98 -13.60 -8.94 27.46
C VAL A 98 -14.03 -8.06 28.63
N ALA A 99 -13.28 -7.00 28.93
CA ALA A 99 -13.61 -6.07 30.02
C ALA A 99 -14.97 -5.40 29.80
N ALA A 100 -15.27 -4.98 28.56
CA ALA A 100 -16.55 -4.36 28.20
C ALA A 100 -17.74 -5.34 28.33
N ALA A 101 -17.53 -6.64 28.08
CA ALA A 101 -18.56 -7.66 28.25
C ALA A 101 -18.85 -7.97 29.73
N GLN A 102 -17.83 -7.89 30.60
CA GLN A 102 -17.96 -8.10 32.05
C GLN A 102 -18.55 -6.91 32.80
N ALA A 103 -18.52 -5.72 32.20
CA ALA A 103 -19.11 -4.51 32.75
C ALA A 103 -20.64 -4.39 32.52
N LYS A 104 -21.25 -5.41 31.90
CA LYS A 104 -22.70 -5.54 31.66
C LYS A 104 -23.28 -6.60 32.58
#